data_AF-A0A3E1E9X4-F1
#
_entry.id   AF-A0A3E1E9X4-F1
#
_cell.length_a   1.000
_cell.length_b   1.000
_cell.length_c   1.000
_cell.angle_alpha   90.00
_cell.angle_beta   90.00
_cell.angle_gamma   90.00
#
_symmetry.space_group_name_H-M   'P 1'
#
loop_
_entity.id
_entity.type
_entity.pdbx_description
1 polymer ?
#
loop_
_entity_poly.entity_id
_entity_poly.type
_entity_poly.pdbx_seq_one_letter_code
_entity_poly.pdbx_strand_id
1 'polypeptide(L)'
;MIDLRKLRVRPGEPVLPAWNRLLDWAKQFRLYAGRGVRLQRTPNGTYVIADLRTTPWNHPFKVSLADREVTVAFGTVQDVVPRIGGRAIDEPVPVPRLRLDGGPDKDGRSWVVIEVKVNGKSGEIDPKDKDAVLIRLVSNLDRQTANVGRHPLAMLIWDAGRTSVIRVRQITHFDLRHLYVKAEGKPGRHIFWAT
;
A
#
# COMPACT_ATOMS: atom_id res chain seq x y z
N MET A 1 45.94 -0.47 -7.98
CA MET A 1 46.31 -1.27 -6.80
C MET A 1 47.75 -0.91 -6.45
N ILE A 2 48.04 -0.44 -5.23
CA ILE A 2 49.42 -0.05 -4.84
C ILE A 2 50.28 -1.32 -4.70
N ASP A 3 51.49 -1.29 -5.24
CA ASP A 3 52.50 -2.33 -5.06
C ASP A 3 52.98 -2.37 -3.59
N LEU A 4 52.79 -3.52 -2.92
CA LEU A 4 53.19 -3.75 -1.52
C LEU A 4 54.68 -3.50 -1.26
N ARG A 5 55.53 -3.58 -2.29
CA ARG A 5 56.96 -3.26 -2.20
C ARG A 5 57.21 -1.79 -1.86
N LYS A 6 56.26 -0.89 -2.17
CA LYS A 6 56.34 0.55 -1.86
C LYS A 6 56.02 0.90 -0.40
N LEU A 7 55.53 -0.07 0.38
CA LEU A 7 55.29 0.05 1.82
C LEU A 7 56.50 -0.39 2.68
N ARG A 8 57.51 -1.02 2.08
CA ARG A 8 58.72 -1.42 2.80
C ARG A 8 59.55 -0.18 3.17
N VAL A 9 60.02 -0.15 4.41
CA VAL A 9 60.85 0.91 5.00
C VAL A 9 62.18 0.30 5.38
N ARG A 10 63.28 1.05 5.21
CA ARG A 10 64.62 0.64 5.64
C ARG A 10 65.06 1.40 6.90
N PRO A 11 65.96 0.83 7.72
CA PRO A 11 66.57 1.55 8.84
C PRO A 11 67.21 2.86 8.35
N GLY A 12 66.88 3.98 9.02
CA GLY A 12 67.36 5.32 8.66
C GLY A 12 66.41 6.15 7.79
N GLU A 13 65.32 5.58 7.25
CA GLU A 13 64.30 6.36 6.55
C GLU A 13 63.42 7.19 7.51
N PRO A 14 62.99 8.40 7.11
CA PRO A 14 62.08 9.21 7.91
C PRO A 14 60.72 8.51 8.09
N VAL A 15 60.23 8.52 9.32
CA VAL A 15 59.00 7.81 9.72
C VAL A 15 57.75 8.43 9.11
N LEU A 16 57.65 9.76 9.06
CA LEU A 16 56.43 10.46 8.64
C LEU A 16 56.00 10.12 7.19
N PRO A 17 56.90 10.13 6.19
CA PRO A 17 56.54 9.73 4.83
C PRO A 17 56.15 8.25 4.71
N ALA A 18 56.80 7.36 5.46
CA ALA A 18 56.45 5.94 5.50
C ALA A 18 55.05 5.72 6.12
N TRP A 19 54.74 6.43 7.20
CA TRP A 19 53.44 6.40 7.86
C TRP A 19 52.32 6.89 6.93
N ASN A 20 52.55 7.98 6.19
CA ASN A 20 51.57 8.49 5.23
C ASN A 20 51.28 7.49 4.09
N ARG A 21 52.32 6.82 3.57
CA ARG A 21 52.15 5.75 2.56
C ARG A 21 51.27 4.60 3.08
N LEU A 22 51.45 4.21 4.35
CA LEU A 22 50.64 3.18 4.99
C LEU A 22 49.18 3.63 5.18
N LEU A 23 48.97 4.86 5.66
CA LEU A 23 47.62 5.42 5.81
C LEU A 23 46.87 5.49 4.48
N ASP A 24 47.54 5.89 3.40
CA ASP A 24 46.93 5.97 2.07
C ASP A 24 46.59 4.59 1.50
N TRP A 25 47.43 3.58 1.76
CA TRP A 25 47.10 2.20 1.45
C TRP A 25 45.89 1.69 2.26
N ALA A 26 45.84 1.98 3.56
CA ALA A 26 44.75 1.58 4.44
C ALA A 26 43.40 2.21 4.05
N LYS A 27 43.40 3.45 3.55
CA LYS A 27 42.19 4.14 3.05
C LYS A 27 41.51 3.41 1.89
N GLN A 28 42.22 2.58 1.13
CA GLN A 28 41.66 1.82 0.00
C GLN A 28 40.66 0.74 0.43
N PHE A 29 40.76 0.27 1.67
CA PHE A 29 39.87 -0.75 2.24
C PHE A 29 38.67 -0.15 2.97
N ARG A 30 38.49 1.18 2.88
CA ARG A 30 37.38 1.86 3.54
C ARG A 30 36.09 1.53 2.78
N LEU A 31 35.26 0.67 3.37
CA LEU A 31 33.92 0.40 2.88
C LEU A 31 33.05 1.65 3.03
N TYR A 32 32.41 2.05 1.94
CA TYR A 32 31.41 3.11 1.92
C TYR A 32 30.03 2.48 1.76
N ALA A 33 29.09 2.88 2.62
CA ALA A 33 27.71 2.43 2.54
C ALA A 33 27.04 3.06 1.31
N GLY A 34 26.63 2.23 0.34
CA GLY A 34 25.74 2.65 -0.74
C GLY A 34 24.28 2.76 -0.28
N ARG A 35 23.40 3.24 -1.16
CA ARG A 35 21.96 3.32 -0.88
C ARG A 35 21.39 1.91 -0.64
N GLY A 36 20.78 1.69 0.53
CA GLY A 36 20.27 0.37 0.91
C GLY A 36 21.32 -0.57 1.53
N VAL A 37 22.51 -0.07 1.89
CA VAL A 37 23.52 -0.84 2.62
C VAL A 37 23.78 -0.16 3.95
N ARG A 38 23.72 -0.91 5.06
CA ARG A 38 24.13 -0.46 6.40
C ARG A 38 25.44 -1.14 6.75
N LEU A 39 26.37 -0.35 7.30
CA LEU A 39 27.65 -0.84 7.79
C LEU A 39 27.67 -0.71 9.32
N GLN A 40 27.92 -1.80 10.01
CA GLN A 40 28.15 -1.80 11.46
C GLN A 40 29.56 -2.29 11.74
N ARG A 41 30.41 -1.41 12.28
CA ARG A 41 31.77 -1.76 12.70
C ARG A 41 31.75 -2.24 14.14
N THR A 42 32.30 -3.41 14.38
CA THR A 42 32.53 -3.98 15.72
C THR A 42 34.02 -4.35 15.85
N PRO A 43 34.51 -4.62 17.07
CA PRO A 43 35.89 -5.10 17.25
C PRO A 43 36.22 -6.38 16.47
N ASN A 44 35.20 -7.18 16.14
CA ASN A 44 35.35 -8.46 15.42
C ASN A 44 35.26 -8.32 13.89
N GLY A 45 35.00 -7.12 13.36
CA GLY A 45 34.92 -6.90 11.91
C GLY A 45 33.89 -5.84 11.51
N THR A 46 33.61 -5.76 10.21
CA THR A 46 32.55 -4.90 9.67
C THR A 46 31.42 -5.77 9.14
N TYR A 47 30.24 -5.67 9.75
CA TYR A 47 29.03 -6.26 9.21
C TYR A 47 28.50 -5.37 8.08
N VAL A 48 28.24 -5.99 6.94
CA VAL A 48 27.61 -5.36 5.79
C VAL A 48 26.21 -5.91 5.68
N ILE A 49 25.21 -5.08 5.95
CA ILE A 49 23.80 -5.44 5.85
C ILE A 49 23.28 -4.80 4.57
N ALA A 50 23.00 -5.61 3.55
CA ALA A 50 22.31 -5.13 2.36
C ALA A 50 20.79 -5.27 2.60
N ASP A 51 20.11 -4.14 2.78
CA ASP A 51 18.65 -4.06 2.71
C ASP A 51 18.28 -4.29 1.24
N LEU A 52 18.17 -5.57 0.84
CA LEU A 52 17.65 -5.96 -0.47
C LEU A 52 16.30 -5.27 -0.67
N ARG A 53 16.00 -4.83 -1.90
CA ARG A 53 14.69 -4.28 -2.26
C ARG A 53 13.63 -5.28 -1.78
N THR A 54 12.96 -4.95 -0.68
CA THR A 54 11.84 -5.74 -0.21
C THR A 54 10.83 -5.78 -1.34
N THR A 55 10.40 -6.99 -1.72
CA THR A 55 9.25 -7.11 -2.61
C THR A 55 8.13 -6.34 -1.92
N PRO A 56 7.62 -5.24 -2.51
CA PRO A 56 6.59 -4.47 -1.86
C PRO A 56 5.39 -5.40 -1.67
N TRP A 57 4.93 -5.54 -0.43
CA TRP A 57 3.70 -6.28 -0.17
C TRP A 57 2.58 -5.58 -0.93
N ASN A 58 1.98 -6.29 -1.90
CA ASN A 58 0.88 -5.75 -2.67
C ASN A 58 -0.40 -5.90 -1.84
N HIS A 59 -0.69 -4.91 -1.00
CA HIS A 59 -1.84 -4.95 -0.10
C HIS A 59 -3.14 -5.11 -0.90
N PRO A 60 -3.97 -6.11 -0.57
CA PRO A 60 -5.31 -6.19 -1.14
C PRO A 60 -6.08 -4.89 -0.93
N PHE A 61 -6.86 -4.52 -1.94
CA PHE A 61 -7.66 -3.28 -1.97
C PHE A 61 -6.87 -1.98 -1.76
N LYS A 62 -5.56 -1.97 -2.02
CA LYS A 62 -4.77 -0.74 -1.97
C LYS A 62 -5.32 0.29 -2.95
N VAL A 63 -5.74 1.43 -2.42
CA VAL A 63 -6.32 2.53 -3.19
C VAL A 63 -5.19 3.44 -3.66
N SER A 64 -5.13 3.68 -4.96
CA SER A 64 -4.20 4.62 -5.59
C SER A 64 -4.99 5.69 -6.34
N LEU A 65 -4.48 6.92 -6.31
CA LEU A 65 -5.13 8.08 -6.91
C LEU A 65 -4.22 8.68 -7.98
N ALA A 66 -4.76 8.91 -9.17
CA ALA A 66 -4.11 9.67 -10.24
C ALA A 66 -5.18 10.44 -11.03
N ASP A 67 -4.94 11.72 -11.34
CA ASP A 67 -5.79 12.52 -12.23
C ASP A 67 -7.31 12.48 -11.95
N ARG A 68 -7.69 12.54 -10.67
CA ARG A 68 -9.09 12.41 -10.18
C ARG A 68 -9.77 11.06 -10.49
N GLU A 69 -8.98 10.05 -10.78
CA GLU A 69 -9.39 8.67 -10.91
C GLU A 69 -8.72 7.84 -9.82
N VAL A 70 -9.49 6.91 -9.26
CA VAL A 70 -9.02 5.96 -8.27
C VAL A 70 -8.89 4.60 -8.91
N THR A 71 -7.73 3.97 -8.73
CA THR A 71 -7.53 2.55 -8.99
C THR A 71 -7.46 1.81 -7.66
N VAL A 72 -7.97 0.58 -7.66
CA VAL A 72 -7.95 -0.29 -6.48
C VAL A 72 -7.19 -1.55 -6.86
N ALA A 73 -6.17 -1.90 -6.07
CA ALA A 73 -5.43 -3.14 -6.25
C ALA A 73 -6.34 -4.34 -6.03
N PHE A 74 -5.95 -5.47 -6.64
CA PHE A 74 -6.66 -6.73 -6.52
C PHE A 74 -6.96 -7.10 -5.07
N GLY A 75 -8.17 -7.60 -4.82
CA GLY A 75 -8.63 -8.14 -3.56
C GLY A 75 -10.01 -8.78 -3.74
N THR A 76 -10.42 -9.62 -2.81
CA THR A 76 -11.70 -10.35 -2.88
C THR A 76 -12.58 -10.11 -1.67
N VAL A 77 -13.89 -10.29 -1.87
CA VAL A 77 -14.87 -10.37 -0.78
C VAL A 77 -15.54 -11.73 -0.85
N GLN A 78 -15.24 -12.63 0.07
CA GLN A 78 -15.69 -14.03 0.03
C GLN A 78 -15.47 -14.68 -1.36
N ASP A 79 -14.23 -14.58 -1.88
CA ASP A 79 -13.83 -15.09 -3.19
C ASP A 79 -14.52 -14.42 -4.40
N VAL A 80 -15.40 -13.44 -4.19
CA VAL A 80 -15.98 -12.62 -5.25
C VAL A 80 -15.09 -11.41 -5.50
N VAL A 81 -14.68 -11.23 -6.76
CA VAL A 81 -13.90 -10.07 -7.20
C VAL A 81 -14.81 -8.85 -7.35
N PRO A 82 -14.55 -7.74 -6.64
CA PRO A 82 -15.35 -6.53 -6.77
C PRO A 82 -15.24 -5.90 -8.16
N ARG A 83 -16.24 -5.09 -8.52
CA ARG A 83 -16.28 -4.40 -9.81
C ARG A 83 -16.32 -2.88 -9.68
N ILE A 84 -15.72 -2.20 -10.65
CA ILE A 84 -15.81 -0.76 -10.87
C ILE A 84 -16.42 -0.54 -12.26
N GLY A 85 -17.57 0.14 -12.34
CA GLY A 85 -18.21 0.44 -13.63
C GLY A 85 -18.51 -0.81 -14.48
N GLY A 86 -18.90 -1.92 -13.84
CA GLY A 86 -19.21 -3.20 -14.50
C GLY A 86 -17.99 -4.09 -14.82
N ARG A 87 -16.77 -3.60 -14.61
CA ARG A 87 -15.52 -4.32 -14.89
C ARG A 87 -14.88 -4.82 -13.59
N ALA A 88 -14.37 -6.05 -13.60
CA ALA A 88 -13.75 -6.65 -12.42
C ALA A 88 -12.33 -6.09 -12.21
N ILE A 89 -11.95 -5.86 -10.95
CA ILE A 89 -10.67 -5.20 -10.62
C ILE A 89 -9.41 -6.01 -10.97
N ASP A 90 -9.56 -7.30 -11.26
CA ASP A 90 -8.51 -8.21 -11.71
C ASP A 90 -8.27 -8.17 -13.22
N GLU A 91 -9.11 -7.45 -14.00
CA GLU A 91 -8.95 -7.34 -15.45
C GLU A 91 -7.61 -6.66 -15.83
N PRO A 92 -6.76 -7.30 -16.66
CA PRO A 92 -5.35 -6.94 -16.77
C PRO A 92 -5.07 -5.58 -17.43
N VAL A 93 -5.80 -5.12 -18.46
CA VAL A 93 -5.64 -3.78 -19.07
C VAL A 93 -6.89 -3.38 -19.89
N PRO A 94 -7.36 -2.11 -19.83
CA PRO A 94 -6.95 -1.08 -18.87
C PRO A 94 -7.54 -1.40 -17.49
N VAL A 95 -6.74 -1.23 -16.44
CA VAL A 95 -7.19 -1.42 -15.05
C VAL A 95 -8.45 -0.56 -14.81
N PRO A 96 -9.54 -1.12 -14.27
CA PRO A 96 -10.76 -0.36 -14.00
C PRO A 96 -10.48 0.84 -13.10
N ARG A 97 -11.07 1.98 -13.47
CA ARG A 97 -10.87 3.25 -12.77
C ARG A 97 -12.20 3.78 -12.27
N LEU A 98 -12.20 4.20 -11.01
CA LEU A 98 -13.33 4.87 -10.39
C LEU A 98 -13.14 6.38 -10.52
N ARG A 99 -14.04 7.04 -11.26
CA ARG A 99 -14.04 8.50 -11.33
C ARG A 99 -14.54 9.11 -10.04
N LEU A 100 -13.92 10.22 -9.63
CA LEU A 100 -14.31 10.95 -8.43
C LEU A 100 -15.51 11.89 -8.66
N ASP A 101 -16.61 11.31 -9.14
CA ASP A 101 -17.86 12.01 -9.39
C ASP A 101 -18.68 12.06 -8.09
N GLY A 102 -19.04 13.26 -7.62
CA GLY A 102 -19.86 13.47 -6.41
C GLY A 102 -19.22 14.29 -5.29
N GLY A 103 -17.91 14.56 -5.37
CA GLY A 103 -17.21 15.47 -4.45
C GLY A 103 -17.18 15.02 -2.97
N PRO A 104 -16.58 15.84 -2.08
CA PRO A 104 -16.56 15.57 -0.65
C PRO A 104 -17.87 15.90 0.06
N ASP A 105 -17.98 15.40 1.28
CA ASP A 105 -18.95 15.81 2.28
C ASP A 105 -18.67 17.24 2.81
N LYS A 106 -19.47 17.65 3.80
CA LYS A 106 -19.34 18.96 4.46
C LYS A 106 -17.97 19.17 5.12
N ASP A 107 -17.29 18.10 5.52
CA ASP A 107 -16.01 18.12 6.22
C ASP A 107 -14.81 17.94 5.25
N GLY A 108 -15.05 17.96 3.93
CA GLY A 108 -14.00 17.81 2.92
C GLY A 108 -13.54 16.36 2.74
N ARG A 109 -14.39 15.38 3.03
CA ARG A 109 -14.07 13.95 3.00
C ARG A 109 -14.97 13.19 2.05
N SER A 110 -14.41 12.20 1.38
CA SER A 110 -15.17 11.17 0.68
C SER A 110 -14.54 9.82 0.92
N TRP A 111 -15.29 8.75 0.68
CA TRP A 111 -14.84 7.39 0.94
C TRP A 111 -14.95 6.55 -0.32
N VAL A 112 -13.88 5.83 -0.61
CA VAL A 112 -13.91 4.70 -1.54
C VAL A 112 -14.39 3.52 -0.71
N VAL A 113 -15.54 2.98 -1.05
CA VAL A 113 -16.20 1.90 -0.31
C VAL A 113 -16.38 0.70 -1.20
N ILE A 114 -16.39 -0.48 -0.57
CA ILE A 114 -17.02 -1.66 -1.13
C ILE A 114 -18.49 -1.67 -0.72
N GLU A 115 -19.38 -1.86 -1.68
CA GLU A 115 -20.79 -2.15 -1.46
C GLU A 115 -21.05 -3.64 -1.70
N VAL A 116 -21.59 -4.34 -0.71
CA VAL A 116 -22.03 -5.73 -0.85
C VAL A 116 -23.54 -5.78 -0.77
N LYS A 117 -24.16 -6.18 -1.87
CA LYS A 117 -25.59 -6.44 -1.97
C LYS A 117 -25.85 -7.93 -1.72
N VAL A 118 -26.81 -8.21 -0.84
CA VAL A 118 -27.22 -9.58 -0.52
C VAL A 118 -28.69 -9.80 -0.83
N ASN A 119 -29.06 -11.06 -0.99
CA ASN A 119 -30.46 -11.45 -1.07
C ASN A 119 -31.13 -11.25 0.30
N GLY A 120 -32.20 -10.44 0.37
CA GLY A 120 -32.88 -10.15 1.63
C GLY A 120 -33.57 -11.35 2.31
N LYS A 121 -33.71 -12.49 1.60
CA LYS A 121 -34.26 -13.74 2.17
C LYS A 121 -33.16 -14.66 2.73
N SER A 122 -32.09 -14.92 1.98
CA SER A 122 -31.01 -15.82 2.39
C SER A 122 -29.86 -15.13 3.12
N GLY A 123 -29.67 -13.82 2.91
CA GLY A 123 -28.52 -13.06 3.42
C GLY A 123 -27.22 -13.32 2.67
N GLU A 124 -27.25 -14.14 1.63
CA GLU A 124 -26.09 -14.52 0.84
C GLU A 124 -25.87 -13.56 -0.34
N ILE A 125 -24.61 -13.43 -0.73
CA ILE A 125 -24.21 -12.78 -1.99
C ILE A 125 -24.63 -13.71 -3.13
N ASP A 126 -25.36 -13.21 -4.12
CA ASP A 126 -25.64 -13.98 -5.33
C ASP A 126 -24.39 -13.98 -6.23
N PRO A 127 -23.70 -15.11 -6.43
CA PRO A 127 -22.47 -15.14 -7.23
C PRO A 127 -22.73 -14.89 -8.72
N LYS A 128 -23.98 -14.98 -9.18
CA LYS A 128 -24.36 -14.68 -10.57
C LYS A 128 -24.69 -13.20 -10.77
N ASP A 129 -25.02 -12.48 -9.70
CA ASP A 129 -25.26 -11.04 -9.75
C ASP A 129 -23.92 -10.31 -9.85
N LYS A 130 -23.59 -9.83 -11.07
CA LYS A 130 -22.37 -9.07 -11.32
C LYS A 130 -22.34 -7.75 -10.54
N ASP A 131 -23.48 -7.25 -10.10
CA ASP A 131 -23.60 -6.04 -9.31
C ASP A 131 -23.68 -6.32 -7.79
N ALA A 132 -23.41 -7.56 -7.37
CA ALA A 132 -23.41 -7.92 -5.96
C ALA A 132 -22.29 -7.26 -5.16
N VAL A 133 -21.09 -7.08 -5.75
CA VAL A 133 -19.93 -6.48 -5.08
C VAL A 133 -19.38 -5.27 -5.84
N LEU A 134 -19.90 -4.12 -5.43
CA LEU A 134 -19.60 -2.73 -5.76
C LEU A 134 -18.25 -2.20 -5.26
N ILE A 135 -17.44 -1.49 -6.05
CA ILE A 135 -16.58 -0.41 -5.51
C ILE A 135 -17.15 0.93 -5.97
N ARG A 136 -17.38 1.85 -5.02
CA ARG A 136 -17.96 3.17 -5.29
C ARG A 136 -17.33 4.28 -4.47
N LEU A 137 -17.47 5.51 -4.97
CA LEU A 137 -17.22 6.71 -4.19
C LEU A 137 -18.51 7.13 -3.48
N VAL A 138 -18.41 7.44 -2.20
CA VAL A 138 -19.53 8.00 -1.42
C VAL A 138 -19.06 9.17 -0.57
N SER A 139 -19.90 10.17 -0.41
CA SER A 139 -19.71 11.27 0.54
C SER A 139 -20.38 11.02 1.89
N ASN A 140 -21.05 9.88 2.07
CA ASN A 140 -21.58 9.46 3.36
C ASN A 140 -21.61 7.93 3.46
N LEU A 141 -21.14 7.40 4.58
CA LEU A 141 -21.14 5.97 4.90
C LEU A 141 -22.51 5.47 5.37
N ASP A 142 -23.36 6.34 5.91
CA ASP A 142 -24.62 5.99 6.60
C ASP A 142 -25.78 5.57 5.70
N ARG A 143 -25.59 5.42 4.38
CA ARG A 143 -26.68 5.02 3.49
C ARG A 143 -27.16 3.60 3.81
N GLN A 144 -28.29 3.50 4.51
CA GLN A 144 -28.99 2.26 4.78
C GLN A 144 -29.91 1.92 3.62
N THR A 145 -29.35 1.43 2.52
CA THR A 145 -30.19 0.75 1.51
C THR A 145 -30.44 -0.65 2.01
N ALA A 146 -31.71 -1.09 2.03
CA ALA A 146 -32.05 -2.43 2.51
C ALA A 146 -31.23 -3.50 1.77
N ASN A 147 -30.55 -4.38 2.53
CA ASN A 147 -29.70 -5.46 2.04
C ASN A 147 -28.40 -5.03 1.32
N VAL A 148 -27.95 -3.78 1.49
CA VAL A 148 -26.63 -3.34 0.98
C VAL A 148 -25.75 -2.88 2.13
N GLY A 149 -24.63 -3.58 2.31
CA GLY A 149 -23.60 -3.25 3.29
C GLY A 149 -22.50 -2.43 2.66
N ARG A 150 -21.94 -1.49 3.42
CA ARG A 150 -20.81 -0.67 2.98
C ARG A 150 -19.62 -0.88 3.89
N HIS A 151 -18.44 -1.06 3.31
CA HIS A 151 -17.18 -1.09 4.02
C HIS A 151 -16.20 -0.09 3.41
N PRO A 152 -15.64 0.85 4.19
CA PRO A 152 -14.70 1.84 3.67
C PRO A 152 -13.32 1.23 3.42
N LEU A 153 -12.84 1.30 2.18
CA LEU A 153 -11.49 0.89 1.79
C LEU A 153 -10.46 2.00 2.05
N ALA A 154 -10.81 3.22 1.69
CA ALA A 154 -9.97 4.39 1.90
C ALA A 154 -10.82 5.65 2.05
N MET A 155 -10.28 6.62 2.79
CA MET A 155 -10.82 7.97 2.90
C MET A 155 -9.98 8.93 2.07
N LEU A 156 -10.63 9.72 1.23
CA LEU A 156 -10.05 10.79 0.46
C LEU A 156 -10.32 12.11 1.20
N ILE A 157 -9.26 12.87 1.43
CA ILE A 157 -9.32 14.20 2.05
C ILE A 157 -9.05 15.21 0.95
N TRP A 158 -9.97 16.15 0.79
CA TRP A 158 -9.95 17.16 -0.24
C TRP A 158 -9.30 18.44 0.25
N ASP A 159 -8.83 19.26 -0.69
CA ASP A 159 -8.37 20.62 -0.42
C ASP A 159 -9.54 21.51 0.06
N ALA A 160 -9.20 22.70 0.59
CA ALA A 160 -10.21 23.68 1.02
C ALA A 160 -11.14 24.09 -0.13
N GLY A 161 -10.63 24.11 -1.36
CA GLY A 161 -11.41 24.37 -2.58
C GLY A 161 -12.31 23.22 -3.03
N ARG A 162 -12.19 22.02 -2.43
CA ARG A 162 -12.93 20.80 -2.81
C ARG A 162 -12.77 20.42 -4.28
N THR A 163 -11.65 20.82 -4.87
CA THR A 163 -11.31 20.60 -6.27
C THR A 163 -10.35 19.43 -6.46
N SER A 164 -9.51 19.16 -5.46
CA SER A 164 -8.45 18.16 -5.54
C SER A 164 -8.37 17.36 -4.25
N VAL A 165 -7.95 16.10 -4.37
CA VAL A 165 -7.68 15.25 -3.21
C VAL A 165 -6.23 15.44 -2.80
N ILE A 166 -6.01 15.95 -1.59
CA ILE A 166 -4.67 16.20 -1.04
C ILE A 166 -4.09 14.97 -0.35
N ARG A 167 -4.94 14.04 0.10
CA ARG A 167 -4.50 12.87 0.86
C ARG A 167 -5.47 11.70 0.72
N VAL A 168 -4.91 10.52 0.52
CA VAL A 168 -5.60 9.24 0.64
C VAL A 168 -5.18 8.59 1.96
N ARG A 169 -6.15 8.22 2.80
CA ARG A 169 -5.93 7.41 4.00
C ARG A 169 -6.50 6.02 3.74
N GLN A 170 -5.61 5.04 3.58
CA GLN A 170 -5.98 3.64 3.44
C GLN A 170 -6.55 3.12 4.77
N ILE A 171 -7.65 2.37 4.71
CA ILE A 171 -8.32 1.77 5.87
C ILE A 171 -8.15 0.25 5.80
N THR A 172 -8.50 -0.36 4.68
CA THR A 172 -8.46 -1.82 4.49
C THR A 172 -7.19 -2.24 3.75
N HIS A 173 -6.53 -3.31 4.18
CA HIS A 173 -5.27 -3.78 3.59
C HIS A 173 -5.26 -5.31 3.36
N PHE A 174 -6.43 -5.93 3.38
CA PHE A 174 -6.63 -7.39 3.39
C PHE A 174 -7.93 -7.75 2.68
N ASP A 175 -8.05 -9.00 2.26
CA ASP A 175 -9.29 -9.54 1.71
C ASP A 175 -10.38 -9.61 2.77
N LEU A 176 -11.63 -9.43 2.35
CA LEU A 176 -12.75 -9.29 3.26
C LEU A 176 -13.63 -10.54 3.25
N ARG A 177 -14.14 -10.89 4.42
CA ARG A 177 -15.35 -11.69 4.54
C ARG A 177 -16.54 -10.81 4.87
N HIS A 178 -17.72 -11.28 4.51
CA HIS A 178 -18.98 -10.60 4.72
C HIS A 178 -19.99 -11.53 5.40
N LEU A 179 -20.79 -10.98 6.30
CA LEU A 179 -21.93 -11.68 6.91
C LEU A 179 -23.10 -10.71 6.97
N TYR A 180 -24.26 -11.18 6.51
CA TYR A 180 -25.53 -10.49 6.72
C TYR A 180 -26.27 -11.11 7.90
N VAL A 181 -26.61 -10.28 8.88
CA VAL A 181 -27.43 -10.66 10.03
C VAL A 181 -28.78 -9.98 9.88
N LYS A 182 -29.81 -10.75 9.53
CA LYS A 182 -31.17 -10.24 9.44
C LYS A 182 -31.65 -9.78 10.82
N ALA A 183 -32.31 -8.63 10.88
CA ALA A 183 -32.98 -8.14 12.07
C ALA A 183 -34.49 -8.08 11.81
N GLU A 184 -35.30 -8.52 12.78
CA GLU A 184 -36.75 -8.37 12.70
C GLU A 184 -37.13 -6.91 13.00
N GLY A 185 -37.87 -6.29 12.07
CA GLY A 185 -38.35 -4.91 12.21
C GLY A 185 -37.28 -3.81 12.12
N LYS A 186 -36.02 -4.14 11.78
CA LYS A 186 -34.91 -3.19 11.58
C LYS A 186 -34.10 -3.55 10.32
N PRO A 187 -33.35 -2.59 9.74
CA PRO A 187 -32.37 -2.93 8.70
C PRO A 187 -31.41 -4.01 9.20
N GLY A 188 -31.20 -5.04 8.38
CA GLY A 188 -30.22 -6.07 8.70
C GLY A 188 -28.81 -5.49 8.81
N ARG A 189 -27.95 -6.16 9.58
CA ARG A 189 -26.58 -5.72 9.83
C ARG A 189 -25.63 -6.40 8.85
N HIS A 190 -24.70 -5.63 8.31
CA HIS A 190 -23.61 -6.16 7.49
C HIS A 190 -22.32 -6.10 8.30
N ILE A 191 -21.67 -7.25 8.46
CA ILE A 191 -20.43 -7.40 9.21
C ILE A 191 -19.32 -7.72 8.22
N PHE A 192 -18.20 -7.01 8.32
CA PHE A 192 -17.02 -7.20 7.50
C PHE A 192 -15.81 -7.47 8.38
N TRP A 193 -14.97 -8.44 8.01
CA TRP A 193 -13.74 -8.75 8.74
C TRP A 193 -12.64 -9.25 7.81
N ALA A 194 -11.40 -9.20 8.30
CA ALA A 194 -10.23 -9.68 7.57
C ALA A 194 -10.28 -11.20 7.37
N THR A 195 -9.84 -11.65 6.20
CA THR A 195 -9.56 -13.06 5.93
C THR A 195 -8.10 -13.39 6.26
#